data_AF-A0A2V8B907-F1
#
_entry.id   AF-A0A2V8B907-F1
#
_cell.length_a   1.000
_cell.length_b   1.000
_cell.length_c   1.000
_cell.angle_alpha   90.00
_cell.angle_beta   90.00
_cell.angle_gamma   90.00
#
_symmetry.space_group_name_H-M   'P 1'
#
loop_
_entity.id
_entity.type
_entity.pdbx_description
1 polymer ?
#
loop_
_entity_poly.entity_id
_entity_poly.type
_entity_poly.pdbx_seq_one_letter_code
_entity_poly.pdbx_strand_id
1 'polypeptide(L)'
;MFRSLKPPFLRRVKVGPSLAKIPLDALLTLSVLRRALSCRYDAVHSHEEAGLIGATLALLLRIPHLYDMHSSLPQQLSNFSFSRSRSMKRLFLEIERFMIRRSRVVVVICPALQETVLAIEPHAHTVVIENAPGSTGDRATPAEAAAVRCAHGLAAETPLVVYTGTFEAYQGLDMLFGAMASVVGVRPDARLVLAGGQPDQIEQARAQARASGVEAATVFAGERPAAQIPAYLLAADVLVSPRSRGTNTPLKIYQYLRSGRPIVATRLVTHTQVLSDGAHSAPARKRSGAQGPPRATEPGFGAEPRRRTKRSGAQGPPRATPGSPRRGLSAVGWCEPGFGAPPRPRTSRDAQDRPLQLYDVRRSGDGAIVR
;
A
#
# COMPACT_ATOMS: atom_id res chain seq x y z
N MET A 1 -23.17 -7.48 -4.63
CA MET A 1 -22.20 -6.55 -5.26
C MET A 1 -22.90 -5.85 -6.43
N PHE A 2 -23.01 -4.53 -6.43
CA PHE A 2 -23.53 -3.76 -7.58
C PHE A 2 -22.36 -3.32 -8.47
N ARG A 3 -22.54 -3.37 -9.78
CA ARG A 3 -21.52 -2.94 -10.76
C ARG A 3 -22.08 -1.77 -11.56
N SER A 4 -21.23 -0.79 -11.86
CA SER A 4 -21.58 0.26 -12.82
C SER A 4 -21.68 -0.32 -14.23
N LEU A 5 -22.37 0.39 -15.11
CA LEU A 5 -22.36 0.05 -16.53
C LEU A 5 -20.93 0.15 -17.08
N LYS A 6 -20.55 -0.81 -17.92
CA LYS A 6 -19.27 -0.80 -18.62
C LYS A 6 -19.44 -0.09 -19.98
N PRO A 7 -18.70 0.99 -20.26
CA PRO A 7 -18.70 1.61 -21.58
C PRO A 7 -18.30 0.58 -22.65
N PRO A 8 -19.07 0.42 -23.74
CA PRO A 8 -18.83 -0.65 -24.73
C PRO A 8 -17.48 -0.54 -25.45
N PHE A 9 -16.93 0.68 -25.52
CA PHE A 9 -15.66 1.00 -26.18
C PHE A 9 -14.41 0.89 -25.27
N LEU A 10 -14.58 0.63 -23.97
CA LEU A 10 -13.45 0.55 -23.03
C LEU A 10 -13.14 -0.90 -22.62
N ARG A 11 -12.08 -1.45 -23.23
CA ARG A 11 -11.63 -2.84 -22.97
C ARG A 11 -10.44 -2.94 -22.00
N ARG A 12 -9.51 -1.98 -22.02
CA ARG A 12 -8.37 -1.91 -21.09
C ARG A 12 -8.24 -0.50 -20.53
N VAL A 13 -8.04 -0.41 -19.23
CA VAL A 13 -7.72 0.84 -18.52
C VAL A 13 -6.29 0.70 -18.02
N LYS A 14 -5.43 1.66 -18.36
CA LYS A 14 -4.04 1.66 -17.88
C LYS A 14 -4.02 1.93 -16.37
N VAL A 15 -3.03 1.35 -15.69
CA VAL A 15 -2.72 1.71 -14.30
C VAL A 15 -2.22 3.16 -14.26
N GLY A 16 -2.67 3.94 -13.27
CA GLY A 16 -2.36 5.36 -13.13
C GLY A 16 -3.44 6.29 -13.71
N PRO A 17 -3.16 7.60 -13.84
CA PRO A 17 -4.09 8.57 -14.40
C PRO A 17 -4.39 8.26 -15.88
N SER A 18 -5.66 8.27 -16.27
CA SER A 18 -6.09 7.99 -17.64
C SER A 18 -7.40 8.68 -17.96
N LEU A 19 -7.52 9.30 -19.14
CA LEU A 19 -8.77 9.90 -19.61
C LEU A 19 -9.88 8.86 -19.76
N ALA A 20 -9.53 7.58 -19.98
CA ALA A 20 -10.48 6.47 -20.01
C ALA A 20 -11.24 6.27 -18.69
N LYS A 21 -10.73 6.79 -17.57
CA LYS A 21 -11.41 6.73 -16.27
C LYS A 21 -12.58 7.70 -16.16
N ILE A 22 -12.55 8.84 -16.88
CA ILE A 22 -13.62 9.85 -16.85
C ILE A 22 -15.01 9.25 -17.16
N PRO A 23 -15.22 8.54 -18.29
CA PRO A 23 -16.53 7.93 -18.56
C PRO A 23 -16.88 6.80 -17.58
N LEU A 24 -15.89 6.11 -17.01
CA LEU A 24 -16.13 5.09 -15.98
C LEU A 24 -16.64 5.72 -14.68
N ASP A 25 -16.01 6.81 -14.25
CA ASP A 25 -16.38 7.57 -13.06
C ASP A 25 -17.75 8.24 -13.23
N ALA A 26 -18.09 8.71 -14.43
CA ALA A 26 -19.42 9.22 -14.74
C ALA A 26 -20.51 8.13 -14.59
N LEU A 27 -20.29 6.95 -15.16
CA LEU A 27 -21.23 5.82 -15.03
C LEU A 27 -21.30 5.29 -13.58
N LEU A 28 -20.18 5.30 -12.86
CA LEU A 28 -20.14 5.00 -11.44
C LEU A 28 -20.98 6.02 -10.66
N THR A 29 -20.81 7.31 -10.93
CA THR A 29 -21.58 8.40 -10.29
C THR A 29 -23.08 8.21 -10.50
N LEU A 30 -23.52 7.94 -11.73
CA LEU A 30 -24.94 7.66 -12.03
C LEU A 30 -25.46 6.44 -11.27
N SER A 31 -24.66 5.37 -11.21
CA SER A 31 -25.01 4.15 -10.49
C SER A 31 -25.16 4.41 -9.00
N VAL A 32 -24.22 5.15 -8.40
CA VAL A 32 -24.24 5.49 -6.98
C VAL A 32 -25.41 6.42 -6.65
N LEU A 33 -25.70 7.43 -7.50
CA LEU A 33 -26.86 8.32 -7.34
C LEU A 33 -28.18 7.54 -7.38
N ARG A 34 -28.35 6.64 -8.35
CA ARG A 34 -29.55 5.78 -8.43
C ARG A 34 -29.72 4.95 -7.15
N ARG A 35 -28.62 4.42 -6.61
CA ARG A 35 -28.64 3.63 -5.37
C ARG A 35 -28.98 4.49 -4.15
N ALA A 36 -28.42 5.70 -4.06
CA ALA A 36 -28.72 6.67 -3.01
C ALA A 36 -30.18 7.11 -3.01
N LEU A 37 -30.83 7.19 -4.18
CA LEU A 37 -32.26 7.49 -4.29
C LEU A 37 -33.15 6.28 -3.96
N SER A 38 -32.64 5.06 -4.08
CA SER A 38 -33.43 3.82 -3.91
C SER A 38 -33.41 3.29 -2.47
N CYS A 39 -32.41 3.65 -1.66
CA CYS A 39 -32.21 3.14 -0.32
C CYS A 39 -31.61 4.22 0.58
N ARG A 40 -31.86 4.13 1.89
CA ARG A 40 -31.17 4.98 2.88
C ARG A 40 -29.84 4.34 3.27
N TYR A 41 -28.82 5.17 3.49
CA TYR A 41 -27.49 4.79 3.95
C TYR A 41 -27.11 5.69 5.12
N ASP A 42 -26.38 5.16 6.08
CA ASP A 42 -25.94 5.91 7.27
C ASP A 42 -24.56 6.55 7.08
N ALA A 43 -23.79 6.11 6.09
CA ALA A 43 -22.47 6.65 5.74
C ALA A 43 -22.10 6.34 4.29
N VAL A 44 -21.15 7.10 3.75
CA VAL A 44 -20.46 6.81 2.48
C VAL A 44 -19.01 6.47 2.79
N HIS A 45 -18.50 5.35 2.28
CA HIS A 45 -17.08 5.01 2.33
C HIS A 45 -16.57 4.91 0.89
N SER A 46 -15.59 5.73 0.52
CA SER A 46 -15.01 5.71 -0.82
C SER A 46 -13.49 5.64 -0.79
N HIS A 47 -12.93 5.04 -1.85
CA HIS A 47 -11.51 4.75 -1.99
C HIS A 47 -10.92 5.57 -3.15
N GLU A 48 -9.70 6.07 -2.96
CA GLU A 48 -8.89 6.76 -3.99
C GLU A 48 -9.66 7.87 -4.74
N GLU A 49 -9.60 7.93 -6.08
CA GLU A 49 -10.23 9.01 -6.86
C GLU A 49 -11.76 9.09 -6.71
N ALA A 50 -12.41 7.99 -6.32
CA ALA A 50 -13.84 7.97 -6.00
C ALA A 50 -14.15 8.73 -4.70
N GLY A 51 -13.14 9.16 -3.95
CA GLY A 51 -13.22 10.14 -2.87
C GLY A 51 -14.04 11.38 -3.24
N LEU A 52 -13.86 11.92 -4.45
CA LEU A 52 -14.56 13.13 -4.91
C LEU A 52 -16.07 12.88 -5.04
N ILE A 53 -16.43 11.75 -5.65
CA ILE A 53 -17.83 11.32 -5.82
C ILE A 53 -18.44 11.07 -4.44
N GLY A 54 -17.74 10.32 -3.57
CA GLY A 54 -18.20 9.95 -2.25
C GLY A 54 -18.43 11.15 -1.32
N ALA A 55 -17.46 12.08 -1.26
CA ALA A 55 -17.56 13.29 -0.47
C ALA A 55 -18.72 14.19 -0.92
N THR A 56 -18.90 14.33 -2.24
CA THR A 56 -20.00 15.12 -2.81
C THR A 56 -21.35 14.48 -2.50
N LEU A 57 -21.47 13.17 -2.65
CA LEU A 57 -22.70 12.44 -2.33
C LEU A 57 -23.04 12.52 -0.84
N ALA A 58 -22.06 12.33 0.03
CA ALA A 58 -22.25 12.40 1.47
C ALA A 58 -22.75 13.79 1.90
N LEU A 59 -22.22 14.86 1.28
CA LEU A 59 -22.70 16.23 1.47
C LEU A 59 -24.17 16.39 1.05
N LEU A 60 -24.55 15.85 -0.12
CA LEU A 60 -25.93 15.91 -0.63
C LEU A 60 -26.91 15.12 0.26
N LEU A 61 -26.49 13.95 0.74
CA LEU A 61 -27.30 13.08 1.59
C LEU A 61 -27.27 13.48 3.08
N ARG A 62 -26.40 14.42 3.47
CA ARG A 62 -26.16 14.84 4.86
C ARG A 62 -25.78 13.68 5.79
N ILE A 63 -24.93 12.78 5.30
CA ILE A 63 -24.40 11.64 6.05
C ILE A 63 -22.87 11.70 6.13
N PRO A 64 -22.22 11.05 7.12
CA PRO A 64 -20.77 11.04 7.21
C PRO A 64 -20.09 10.38 6.02
N HIS A 65 -18.94 10.96 5.62
CA HIS A 65 -18.04 10.39 4.63
C HIS A 65 -16.79 9.83 5.29
N LEU A 66 -16.40 8.62 4.90
CA LEU A 66 -15.11 8.00 5.21
C LEU A 66 -14.31 7.92 3.91
N TYR A 67 -13.10 8.43 3.93
CA TYR A 67 -12.21 8.41 2.77
C TYR A 67 -11.01 7.51 3.01
N ASP A 68 -10.81 6.54 2.13
CA ASP A 68 -9.66 5.65 2.15
C ASP A 68 -8.65 6.09 1.08
N MET A 69 -7.55 6.67 1.56
CA MET A 69 -6.47 7.24 0.78
C MET A 69 -5.32 6.24 0.66
N HIS A 70 -5.21 5.58 -0.50
CA HIS A 70 -4.10 4.67 -0.79
C HIS A 70 -2.93 5.39 -1.44
N SER A 71 -3.16 6.57 -2.01
CA SER A 71 -2.09 7.40 -2.56
C SER A 71 -2.46 8.88 -2.64
N SER A 72 -1.45 9.74 -2.80
CA SER A 72 -1.66 11.16 -3.07
C SER A 72 -1.91 11.40 -4.55
N LEU A 73 -3.00 12.07 -4.88
CA LEU A 73 -3.42 12.40 -6.25
C LEU A 73 -2.39 13.26 -6.99
N PRO A 74 -1.87 14.38 -6.41
CA PRO A 74 -0.75 15.13 -6.99
C PRO A 74 0.50 14.27 -7.22
N GLN A 75 0.81 13.35 -6.30
CA GLN A 75 1.98 12.50 -6.39
C GLN A 75 1.83 11.47 -7.53
N GLN A 76 0.64 10.88 -7.71
CA GLN A 76 0.35 9.99 -8.84
C GLN A 76 0.61 10.69 -10.19
N LEU A 77 0.17 11.95 -10.34
CA LEU A 77 0.38 12.73 -11.57
C LEU A 77 1.88 12.86 -11.91
N SER A 78 2.72 13.05 -10.89
CA SER A 78 4.17 13.16 -11.05
C SER A 78 4.85 11.81 -11.29
N ASN A 79 4.44 10.75 -10.58
CA ASN A 79 5.03 9.41 -10.68
C ASN A 79 4.81 8.77 -12.05
N PHE A 80 3.62 8.95 -12.64
CA PHE A 80 3.28 8.42 -13.96
C PHE A 80 3.63 9.38 -15.11
N SER A 81 4.30 10.50 -14.83
CA SER A 81 4.63 11.54 -15.83
C SER A 81 3.44 12.00 -16.69
N PHE A 82 2.22 11.88 -16.18
CA PHE A 82 0.99 12.09 -16.96
C PHE A 82 0.81 13.56 -17.35
N SER A 83 1.23 14.49 -16.49
CA SER A 83 1.26 15.91 -16.85
C SER A 83 2.33 16.66 -16.07
N ARG A 84 3.08 17.51 -16.77
CA ARG A 84 4.01 18.48 -16.17
C ARG A 84 3.35 19.83 -15.89
N SER A 85 2.07 19.99 -16.25
CA SER A 85 1.35 21.26 -16.10
C SER A 85 1.15 21.64 -14.63
N ARG A 86 1.47 22.89 -14.29
CA ARG A 86 1.29 23.45 -12.94
C ARG A 86 -0.18 23.58 -12.57
N SER A 87 -1.06 23.90 -13.53
CA SER A 87 -2.50 24.03 -13.29
C SER A 87 -3.16 22.70 -12.97
N MET A 88 -2.79 21.64 -13.70
CA MET A 88 -3.28 20.28 -13.42
C MET A 88 -2.86 19.79 -12.03
N LYS A 89 -1.61 20.03 -11.63
CA LYS A 89 -1.15 19.73 -10.27
C LYS A 89 -1.96 20.47 -9.21
N ARG A 90 -2.24 21.76 -9.44
CA ARG A 90 -3.06 22.57 -8.52
C ARG A 90 -4.49 22.04 -8.44
N LEU A 91 -5.11 21.69 -9.56
CA LEU A 91 -6.46 21.11 -9.58
C LEU A 91 -6.53 19.81 -8.75
N PHE A 92 -5.60 18.88 -8.96
CA PHE A 92 -5.56 17.62 -8.22
C PHE A 92 -5.32 17.84 -6.72
N LEU A 93 -4.52 18.86 -6.37
CA LEU A 93 -4.33 19.27 -4.98
C LEU A 93 -5.61 19.84 -4.36
N GLU A 94 -6.37 20.68 -5.07
CA GLU A 94 -7.65 21.17 -4.56
C GLU A 94 -8.69 20.06 -4.40
N ILE A 95 -8.71 19.08 -5.33
CA ILE A 95 -9.57 17.89 -5.21
C ILE A 95 -9.19 17.09 -3.96
N GLU A 96 -7.89 16.83 -3.75
CA GLU A 96 -7.40 16.13 -2.55
C GLU A 96 -7.76 16.85 -1.26
N ARG A 97 -7.57 18.18 -1.20
CA ARG A 97 -7.98 19.00 -0.05
C ARG A 97 -9.48 18.93 0.20
N PHE A 98 -10.29 18.98 -0.85
CA PHE A 98 -11.74 18.85 -0.73
C PHE A 98 -12.13 17.51 -0.12
N MET A 99 -11.60 16.40 -0.64
CA MET A 99 -11.89 15.06 -0.12
C MET A 99 -11.49 14.94 1.35
N ILE A 100 -10.27 15.37 1.70
CA ILE A 100 -9.77 15.33 3.08
C ILE A 100 -10.67 16.15 4.02
N ARG A 101 -10.94 17.43 3.69
CA ARG A 101 -11.71 18.33 4.56
C ARG A 101 -13.18 17.96 4.69
N ARG A 102 -13.75 17.25 3.70
CA ARG A 102 -15.15 16.82 3.72
C ARG A 102 -15.36 15.42 4.29
N SER A 103 -14.28 14.74 4.63
CA SER A 103 -14.32 13.43 5.27
C SER A 103 -14.40 13.55 6.79
N ARG A 104 -15.27 12.77 7.42
CA ARG A 104 -15.31 12.62 8.88
C ARG A 104 -14.11 11.82 9.39
N VAL A 105 -13.64 10.86 8.60
CA VAL A 105 -12.46 10.04 8.89
C VAL A 105 -11.68 9.85 7.59
N VAL A 106 -10.37 10.03 7.65
CA VAL A 106 -9.46 9.67 6.56
C VAL A 106 -8.65 8.43 6.98
N VAL A 107 -8.93 7.31 6.33
CA VAL A 107 -8.13 6.09 6.45
C VAL A 107 -6.93 6.22 5.53
N VAL A 108 -5.74 5.97 6.05
CA VAL A 108 -4.47 6.02 5.31
C VAL A 108 -3.71 4.73 5.49
N ILE A 109 -2.93 4.34 4.46
CA ILE A 109 -2.24 3.05 4.46
C ILE A 109 -0.83 3.07 5.05
N CYS A 110 -0.27 4.24 5.34
CA CYS A 110 1.06 4.39 5.91
C CYS A 110 1.25 5.76 6.60
N PRO A 111 2.24 5.88 7.51
CA PRO A 111 2.52 7.13 8.22
C PRO A 111 2.77 8.34 7.30
N ALA A 112 3.49 8.17 6.18
CA ALA A 112 3.78 9.29 5.27
C ALA A 112 2.51 9.91 4.63
N LEU A 113 1.47 9.10 4.38
CA LEU A 113 0.19 9.62 3.92
C LEU A 113 -0.58 10.29 5.06
N GLN A 114 -0.45 9.80 6.30
CA GLN A 114 -1.00 10.49 7.47
C GLN A 114 -0.42 11.90 7.60
N GLU A 115 0.90 12.04 7.49
CA GLU A 115 1.59 13.33 7.51
C GLU A 115 1.07 14.25 6.39
N THR A 116 0.84 13.70 5.19
CA THR A 116 0.27 14.45 4.06
C THR A 116 -1.13 14.99 4.38
N VAL A 117 -1.97 14.16 5.01
CA VAL A 117 -3.33 14.57 5.42
C VAL A 117 -3.27 15.65 6.50
N LEU A 118 -2.43 15.49 7.53
CA LEU A 118 -2.29 16.44 8.62
C LEU A 118 -1.65 17.77 8.16
N ALA A 119 -0.81 17.75 7.13
CA ALA A 119 -0.29 18.97 6.52
C ALA A 119 -1.38 19.76 5.76
N ILE A 120 -2.43 19.09 5.29
CA ILE A 120 -3.58 19.71 4.60
C ILE A 120 -4.64 20.20 5.59
N GLU A 121 -4.93 19.39 6.61
CA GLU A 121 -5.93 19.64 7.65
C GLU A 121 -5.41 19.11 9.00
N PRO A 122 -4.81 19.98 9.84
CA PRO A 122 -4.17 19.58 11.10
C PRO A 122 -5.10 18.90 12.11
N HIS A 123 -6.41 19.16 12.02
CA HIS A 123 -7.42 18.58 12.91
C HIS A 123 -8.18 17.39 12.28
N ALA A 124 -7.72 16.88 11.13
CA ALA A 124 -8.34 15.73 10.49
C ALA A 124 -8.25 14.49 11.37
N HIS A 125 -9.38 13.80 11.54
CA HIS A 125 -9.37 12.49 12.18
C HIS A 125 -8.82 11.44 11.21
N THR A 126 -7.61 10.97 11.49
CA THR A 126 -6.91 10.00 10.65
C THR A 126 -6.79 8.65 11.34
N VAL A 127 -6.94 7.56 10.58
CA VAL A 127 -6.71 6.19 11.05
C VAL A 127 -5.73 5.51 10.11
N VAL A 128 -4.60 5.04 10.64
CA VAL A 128 -3.63 4.27 9.86
C VAL A 128 -4.04 2.80 9.85
N ILE A 129 -4.46 2.30 8.69
CA ILE A 129 -4.73 0.88 8.44
C ILE A 129 -3.75 0.41 7.38
N GLU A 130 -2.67 -0.23 7.82
CA GLU A 130 -1.66 -0.76 6.90
C GLU A 130 -2.24 -1.85 6.00
N ASN A 131 -1.67 -1.97 4.81
CA ASN A 131 -2.00 -3.07 3.93
C ASN A 131 -1.55 -4.40 4.55
N ALA A 132 -2.36 -5.43 4.42
CA ALA A 132 -2.01 -6.77 4.85
C ALA A 132 -1.46 -7.59 3.66
N PRO A 133 -0.56 -8.57 3.90
CA PRO A 133 -0.37 -9.62 2.92
C PRO A 133 -1.74 -10.31 2.68
N GLY A 134 -1.99 -10.84 1.47
CA GLY A 134 -3.26 -11.48 1.08
C GLY A 134 -3.74 -12.61 2.02
N SER A 135 -4.77 -13.35 1.63
CA SER A 135 -5.44 -14.30 2.53
C SER A 135 -4.50 -15.36 3.16
N THR A 136 -4.87 -15.91 4.31
CA THR A 136 -4.10 -16.94 5.03
C THR A 136 -3.89 -18.23 4.22
N GLY A 137 -4.75 -18.50 3.23
CA GLY A 137 -4.65 -19.64 2.31
C GLY A 137 -3.52 -19.55 1.28
N ASP A 138 -2.91 -18.39 1.09
CA ASP A 138 -1.89 -18.15 0.06
C ASP A 138 -0.47 -18.58 0.50
N ARG A 139 -0.32 -19.68 1.26
CA ARG A 139 1.00 -20.20 1.66
C ARG A 139 1.47 -21.27 0.67
N ALA A 140 2.67 -21.09 0.14
CA ALA A 140 3.34 -22.13 -0.63
C ALA A 140 3.97 -23.21 0.26
N THR A 141 4.08 -24.39 -0.30
CA THR A 141 4.76 -25.57 0.25
C THR A 141 6.22 -25.62 -0.23
N PRO A 142 7.11 -26.33 0.49
CA PRO A 142 8.47 -26.58 0.01
C PRO A 142 8.53 -27.26 -1.37
N ALA A 143 7.56 -28.13 -1.70
CA ALA A 143 7.47 -28.78 -3.00
C ALA A 143 7.20 -27.77 -4.13
N GLU A 144 6.31 -26.81 -3.92
CA GLU A 144 6.04 -25.74 -4.89
C GLU A 144 7.25 -24.81 -5.07
N ALA A 145 7.98 -24.51 -3.99
CA ALA A 145 9.21 -23.74 -4.06
C ALA A 145 10.32 -24.49 -4.85
N ALA A 146 10.46 -25.79 -4.63
CA ALA A 146 11.38 -26.65 -5.39
C ALA A 146 10.98 -26.72 -6.87
N ALA A 147 9.68 -26.78 -7.17
CA ALA A 147 9.16 -26.74 -8.53
C ALA A 147 9.51 -25.42 -9.25
N VAL A 148 9.48 -24.27 -8.55
CA VAL A 148 9.95 -23.00 -9.11
C VAL A 148 11.43 -23.06 -9.48
N ARG A 149 12.30 -23.59 -8.60
CA ARG A 149 13.72 -23.76 -8.89
C ARG A 149 13.94 -24.68 -10.10
N CYS A 150 13.28 -25.83 -10.11
CA CYS A 150 13.36 -26.79 -11.22
C CYS A 150 12.89 -26.20 -12.56
N ALA A 151 11.78 -25.46 -12.57
CA ALA A 151 11.24 -24.84 -13.78
C ALA A 151 12.20 -23.82 -14.42
N HIS A 152 13.12 -23.26 -13.63
CA HIS A 152 14.13 -22.31 -14.08
C HIS A 152 15.54 -22.93 -14.18
N GLY A 153 15.65 -24.25 -14.12
CA GLY A 153 16.93 -24.96 -14.24
C GLY A 153 17.91 -24.70 -13.08
N LEU A 154 17.39 -24.34 -11.91
CA LEU A 154 18.19 -24.01 -10.72
C LEU A 154 18.31 -25.22 -9.80
N ALA A 155 19.53 -25.51 -9.35
CA ALA A 155 19.75 -26.54 -8.34
C ALA A 155 19.22 -26.07 -6.97
N ALA A 156 19.02 -27.01 -6.05
CA ALA A 156 18.54 -26.72 -4.70
C ALA A 156 19.48 -25.75 -3.96
N GLU A 157 20.80 -25.95 -4.10
CA GLU A 157 21.84 -25.17 -3.42
C GLU A 157 22.23 -23.87 -4.13
N THR A 158 21.68 -23.60 -5.32
CA THR A 158 22.00 -22.37 -6.07
C THR A 158 21.55 -21.14 -5.28
N PRO A 159 22.43 -20.18 -4.94
CA PRO A 159 22.02 -18.97 -4.24
C PRO A 159 21.05 -18.17 -5.09
N LEU A 160 19.85 -17.94 -4.57
CA LEU A 160 18.75 -17.37 -5.34
C LEU A 160 18.26 -16.04 -4.76
N VAL A 161 18.47 -14.98 -5.52
CA VAL A 161 17.88 -13.66 -5.29
C VAL A 161 16.57 -13.56 -6.09
N VAL A 162 15.47 -13.15 -5.45
CA VAL A 162 14.18 -13.00 -6.14
C VAL A 162 13.62 -11.60 -6.02
N TYR A 163 13.23 -11.04 -7.16
CA TYR A 163 12.42 -9.83 -7.27
C TYR A 163 11.01 -10.20 -7.77
N THR A 164 9.98 -9.60 -7.20
CA THR A 164 8.60 -9.72 -7.71
C THR A 164 7.97 -8.35 -7.92
N GLY A 165 7.18 -8.18 -8.98
CA GLY A 165 6.39 -6.97 -9.24
C GLY A 165 6.67 -6.30 -10.59
N THR A 166 6.09 -5.12 -10.81
CA THR A 166 6.20 -4.40 -12.09
C THR A 166 7.63 -3.94 -12.38
N PHE A 167 7.94 -3.67 -13.64
CA PHE A 167 9.26 -3.19 -14.08
C PHE A 167 9.23 -1.68 -14.36
N GLU A 168 8.42 -0.94 -13.60
CA GLU A 168 8.37 0.52 -13.70
C GLU A 168 9.70 1.14 -13.26
N ALA A 169 10.10 2.24 -13.88
CA ALA A 169 11.41 2.86 -13.64
C ALA A 169 11.69 3.20 -12.16
N TYR A 170 10.66 3.49 -11.35
CA TYR A 170 10.83 3.76 -9.92
C TYR A 170 11.14 2.51 -9.09
N GLN A 171 11.04 1.30 -9.66
CA GLN A 171 11.34 0.05 -8.97
C GLN A 171 12.84 -0.24 -8.88
N GLY A 172 13.68 0.45 -9.66
CA GLY A 172 15.14 0.44 -9.51
C GLY A 172 15.83 -0.85 -9.97
N LEU A 173 15.39 -1.45 -11.09
CA LEU A 173 16.03 -2.64 -11.65
C LEU A 173 17.46 -2.38 -12.15
N ASP A 174 17.74 -1.18 -12.64
CA ASP A 174 19.08 -0.72 -13.01
C ASP A 174 20.08 -0.86 -11.86
N MET A 175 19.70 -0.35 -10.67
CA MET A 175 20.50 -0.49 -9.46
C MET A 175 20.60 -1.95 -9.01
N LEU A 176 19.52 -2.75 -9.17
CA LEU A 176 19.55 -4.17 -8.86
C LEU A 176 20.56 -4.93 -9.74
N PHE A 177 20.64 -4.62 -11.04
CA PHE A 177 21.62 -5.26 -11.93
C PHE A 177 23.05 -4.88 -11.56
N GLY A 178 23.31 -3.62 -11.21
CA GLY A 178 24.61 -3.19 -10.69
C GLY A 178 24.99 -3.90 -9.39
N ALA A 179 24.05 -4.05 -8.47
CA ALA A 179 24.27 -4.83 -7.25
C ALA A 179 24.54 -6.32 -7.54
N MET A 180 23.79 -6.91 -8.48
CA MET A 180 23.98 -8.29 -8.88
C MET A 180 25.36 -8.52 -9.52
N ALA A 181 25.91 -7.54 -10.24
CA ALA A 181 27.27 -7.66 -10.80
C ALA A 181 28.31 -7.84 -9.69
N SER A 182 28.15 -7.11 -8.58
CA SER A 182 29.01 -7.27 -7.39
C SER A 182 28.81 -8.63 -6.73
N VAL A 183 27.57 -9.12 -6.65
CA VAL A 183 27.27 -10.45 -6.10
C VAL A 183 27.91 -11.55 -6.95
N VAL A 184 27.75 -11.52 -8.28
CA VAL A 184 28.33 -12.53 -9.19
C VAL A 184 29.86 -12.51 -9.14
N GLY A 185 30.48 -11.34 -8.91
CA GLY A 185 31.93 -11.24 -8.73
C GLY A 185 32.48 -12.04 -7.53
N VAL A 186 31.67 -12.24 -6.49
CA VAL A 186 32.04 -13.01 -5.29
C VAL A 186 31.43 -14.43 -5.30
N ARG A 187 30.23 -14.57 -5.85
CA ARG A 187 29.45 -15.81 -5.95
C ARG A 187 28.99 -16.02 -7.39
N PRO A 188 29.85 -16.56 -8.28
CA PRO A 188 29.53 -16.76 -9.70
C PRO A 188 28.35 -17.72 -9.94
N ASP A 189 28.03 -18.55 -8.95
CA ASP A 189 26.90 -19.48 -8.95
C ASP A 189 25.56 -18.81 -8.58
N ALA A 190 25.56 -17.59 -8.05
CA ALA A 190 24.35 -16.88 -7.67
C ALA A 190 23.46 -16.54 -8.88
N ARG A 191 22.15 -16.60 -8.70
CA ARG A 191 21.15 -16.31 -9.74
C ARG A 191 20.11 -15.31 -9.25
N LEU A 192 19.64 -14.48 -10.19
CA LEU A 192 18.57 -13.51 -9.98
C LEU A 192 17.33 -13.94 -10.76
N VAL A 193 16.21 -14.19 -10.09
CA VAL A 193 14.91 -14.43 -10.74
C VAL A 193 14.04 -13.17 -10.62
N LEU A 194 13.57 -12.67 -11.76
CA LEU A 194 12.63 -11.55 -11.85
C LEU A 194 11.24 -12.06 -12.24
N ALA A 195 10.30 -12.07 -11.30
CA ALA A 195 8.90 -12.44 -11.53
C ALA A 195 8.01 -11.18 -11.69
N GLY A 196 7.84 -10.76 -12.95
CA GLY A 196 7.02 -9.64 -13.36
C GLY A 196 7.45 -9.10 -14.73
N GLY A 197 6.89 -7.96 -15.11
CA GLY A 197 7.22 -7.28 -16.36
C GLY A 197 6.43 -7.80 -17.56
N GLN A 198 5.92 -6.85 -18.35
CA GLN A 198 5.36 -7.13 -19.67
C GLN A 198 6.48 -7.45 -20.68
N PRO A 199 6.19 -8.10 -21.82
CA PRO A 199 7.22 -8.52 -22.78
C PRO A 199 8.19 -7.41 -23.20
N ASP A 200 7.69 -6.20 -23.45
CA ASP A 200 8.50 -5.02 -23.78
C ASP A 200 9.40 -4.57 -22.62
N GLN A 201 8.88 -4.60 -21.39
CA GLN A 201 9.65 -4.29 -20.19
C GLN A 201 10.73 -5.33 -19.91
N ILE A 202 10.44 -6.61 -20.19
CA ILE A 202 11.42 -7.69 -20.05
C ILE A 202 12.58 -7.49 -21.02
N GLU A 203 12.32 -7.15 -22.28
CA GLU A 203 13.39 -6.90 -23.25
C GLU A 203 14.27 -5.71 -22.86
N GLN A 204 13.67 -4.64 -22.34
CA GLN A 204 14.42 -3.50 -21.80
C GLN A 204 15.28 -3.90 -20.59
N ALA A 205 14.70 -4.65 -19.64
CA ALA A 205 15.42 -5.12 -18.47
C ALA A 205 16.53 -6.11 -18.83
N ARG A 206 16.33 -6.95 -19.86
CA ARG A 206 17.35 -7.85 -20.40
C ARG A 206 18.52 -7.08 -21.01
N ALA A 207 18.25 -6.01 -21.75
CA ALA A 207 19.29 -5.11 -22.25
C ALA A 207 20.09 -4.45 -21.12
N GLN A 208 19.44 -4.04 -20.03
CA GLN A 208 20.11 -3.48 -18.84
C GLN A 208 20.96 -4.54 -18.12
N ALA A 209 20.47 -5.77 -17.99
CA ALA A 209 21.21 -6.88 -17.42
C ALA A 209 22.46 -7.20 -18.26
N ARG A 210 22.35 -7.17 -19.60
CA ARG A 210 23.51 -7.28 -20.52
C ARG A 210 24.53 -6.18 -20.31
N ALA A 211 24.07 -4.93 -20.28
CA ALA A 211 24.95 -3.78 -20.07
C ALA A 211 25.68 -3.84 -18.71
N SER A 212 25.06 -4.48 -17.72
CA SER A 212 25.64 -4.70 -16.38
C SER A 212 26.45 -6.00 -16.26
N GLY A 213 26.57 -6.80 -17.33
CA GLY A 213 27.32 -8.05 -17.34
C GLY A 213 26.67 -9.23 -16.58
N VAL A 214 25.38 -9.14 -16.25
CA VAL A 214 24.66 -10.13 -15.42
C VAL A 214 23.53 -10.85 -16.14
N GLU A 215 23.41 -10.72 -17.45
CA GLU A 215 22.35 -11.41 -18.22
C GLU A 215 22.38 -12.93 -17.99
N ALA A 216 23.56 -13.56 -18.03
CA ALA A 216 23.70 -15.00 -17.82
C ALA A 216 23.32 -15.47 -16.40
N ALA A 217 23.37 -14.56 -15.42
CA ALA A 217 22.95 -14.83 -14.04
C ALA A 217 21.46 -14.50 -13.79
N THR A 218 20.75 -13.93 -14.78
CA THR A 218 19.40 -13.40 -14.62
C THR A 218 18.36 -14.23 -15.37
N VAL A 219 17.34 -14.68 -14.65
CA VAL A 219 16.18 -15.39 -15.17
C VAL A 219 14.97 -14.46 -15.18
N PHE A 220 14.40 -14.22 -16.36
CA PHE A 220 13.20 -13.42 -16.55
C PHE A 220 11.96 -14.33 -16.56
N ALA A 221 11.29 -14.46 -15.42
CA ALA A 221 10.10 -15.29 -15.30
C ALA A 221 8.84 -14.62 -15.86
N GLY A 222 8.86 -13.32 -16.17
CA GLY A 222 7.68 -12.59 -16.64
C GLY A 222 6.55 -12.52 -15.61
N GLU A 223 5.38 -11.99 -16.01
CA GLU A 223 4.22 -11.92 -15.12
C GLU A 223 3.75 -13.30 -14.66
N ARG A 224 3.48 -13.41 -13.36
CA ARG A 224 2.97 -14.63 -12.72
C ARG A 224 1.63 -14.36 -12.04
N PRO A 225 0.69 -15.31 -12.06
CA PRO A 225 -0.52 -15.23 -11.26
C PRO A 225 -0.20 -15.00 -9.78
N ALA A 226 -1.03 -14.20 -9.10
CA ALA A 226 -0.83 -13.88 -7.68
C ALA A 226 -0.69 -15.13 -6.80
N ALA A 227 -1.42 -16.20 -7.12
CA ALA A 227 -1.37 -17.48 -6.42
C ALA A 227 0.00 -18.20 -6.53
N GLN A 228 0.81 -17.92 -7.55
CA GLN A 228 2.14 -18.51 -7.71
C GLN A 228 3.24 -17.74 -6.98
N ILE A 229 3.01 -16.45 -6.69
CA ILE A 229 4.02 -15.59 -6.05
C ILE A 229 4.54 -16.17 -4.72
N PRO A 230 3.72 -16.71 -3.81
CA PRO A 230 4.21 -17.33 -2.58
C PRO A 230 5.29 -18.41 -2.80
N ALA A 231 5.22 -19.19 -3.88
CA ALA A 231 6.20 -20.22 -4.20
C ALA A 231 7.54 -19.60 -4.65
N TYR A 232 7.50 -18.52 -5.43
CA TYR A 232 8.69 -17.73 -5.78
C TYR A 232 9.34 -17.13 -4.54
N LEU A 233 8.53 -16.59 -3.61
CA LEU A 233 9.06 -16.03 -2.37
C LEU A 233 9.69 -17.10 -1.49
N LEU A 234 9.05 -18.27 -1.39
CA LEU A 234 9.58 -19.39 -0.62
C LEU A 234 10.79 -20.03 -1.28
N ALA A 235 10.96 -19.96 -2.61
CA ALA A 235 12.14 -20.46 -3.29
C ALA A 235 13.39 -19.61 -3.02
N ALA A 236 13.22 -18.31 -2.76
CA ALA A 236 14.29 -17.34 -2.61
C ALA A 236 15.16 -17.58 -1.37
N ASP A 237 16.47 -17.34 -1.49
CA ASP A 237 17.36 -17.17 -0.35
C ASP A 237 17.35 -15.73 0.15
N VAL A 238 17.24 -14.77 -0.77
CA VAL A 238 17.09 -13.33 -0.47
C VAL A 238 16.02 -12.72 -1.39
N LEU A 239 15.15 -11.90 -0.81
CA LEU A 239 14.15 -11.12 -1.54
C LEU A 239 14.64 -9.69 -1.72
N VAL A 240 14.47 -9.10 -2.91
CA VAL A 240 14.94 -7.73 -3.19
C VAL A 240 13.81 -6.77 -3.50
N SER A 241 13.86 -5.58 -2.89
CA SER A 241 12.93 -4.46 -3.14
C SER A 241 13.71 -3.17 -3.40
N PRO A 242 14.33 -3.02 -4.59
CA PRO A 242 15.31 -1.98 -4.90
C PRO A 242 14.67 -0.64 -5.29
N ARG A 243 13.50 -0.31 -4.75
CA ARG A 243 12.74 0.88 -5.18
C ARG A 243 13.60 2.14 -5.07
N SER A 244 13.75 2.89 -6.15
CA SER A 244 14.64 4.05 -6.20
C SER A 244 13.99 5.35 -5.70
N ARG A 245 12.66 5.42 -5.69
CA ARG A 245 11.90 6.62 -5.27
C ARG A 245 10.45 6.31 -4.88
N GLY A 246 9.84 7.26 -4.15
CA GLY A 246 8.44 7.27 -3.72
C GLY A 246 8.32 7.53 -2.23
N THR A 247 7.08 7.54 -1.73
CA THR A 247 6.80 7.64 -0.28
C THR A 247 5.93 6.50 0.23
N ASN A 248 5.12 5.86 -0.62
CA ASN A 248 4.22 4.79 -0.20
C ASN A 248 4.93 3.44 -0.05
N THR A 249 4.54 2.68 0.97
CA THR A 249 5.04 1.33 1.21
C THR A 249 4.71 0.38 0.04
N PRO A 250 5.71 -0.28 -0.58
CA PRO A 250 5.45 -1.26 -1.64
C PRO A 250 4.68 -2.46 -1.09
N LEU A 251 3.51 -2.79 -1.66
CA LEU A 251 2.68 -3.91 -1.20
C LEU A 251 3.43 -5.25 -1.12
N LYS A 252 4.40 -5.48 -2.01
CA LYS A 252 5.23 -6.69 -2.01
C LYS A 252 5.96 -6.91 -0.68
N ILE A 253 6.25 -5.84 0.07
CA ILE A 253 7.00 -5.97 1.33
C ILE A 253 6.26 -6.79 2.37
N TYR A 254 4.93 -6.65 2.45
CA TYR A 254 4.12 -7.41 3.39
C TYR A 254 4.15 -8.92 3.08
N GLN A 255 4.18 -9.28 1.80
CA GLN A 255 4.35 -10.67 1.38
C GLN A 255 5.76 -11.19 1.68
N TYR A 256 6.78 -10.33 1.55
CA TYR A 256 8.17 -10.69 1.86
C TYR A 256 8.34 -10.92 3.36
N LEU A 257 7.77 -10.06 4.20
CA LEU A 257 7.73 -10.23 5.65
C LEU A 257 7.03 -11.53 6.04
N ARG A 258 5.91 -11.83 5.38
CA ARG A 258 5.16 -13.07 5.63
C ARG A 258 5.91 -14.33 5.20
N SER A 259 6.72 -14.27 4.15
CA SER A 259 7.50 -15.42 3.66
C SER A 259 8.58 -15.84 4.67
N GLY A 260 9.04 -14.90 5.52
CA GLY A 260 10.11 -15.15 6.47
C GLY A 260 11.49 -15.30 5.81
N ARG A 261 11.63 -14.83 4.56
CA ARG A 261 12.93 -14.76 3.89
C ARG A 261 13.63 -13.43 4.21
N PRO A 262 14.97 -13.41 4.27
CA PRO A 262 15.74 -12.18 4.31
C PRO A 262 15.35 -11.23 3.17
N ILE A 263 15.32 -9.94 3.45
CA ILE A 263 14.91 -8.89 2.51
C ILE A 263 16.06 -7.90 2.35
N VAL A 264 16.46 -7.61 1.12
CA VAL A 264 17.30 -6.46 0.80
C VAL A 264 16.41 -5.38 0.19
N ALA A 265 16.42 -4.19 0.79
CA ALA A 265 15.62 -3.06 0.33
C ALA A 265 16.40 -1.77 0.38
N THR A 266 15.97 -0.78 -0.40
CA THR A 266 16.54 0.57 -0.29
C THR A 266 16.16 1.21 1.04
N ARG A 267 17.08 1.99 1.61
CA ARG A 267 16.79 2.81 2.79
C ARG A 267 16.04 4.08 2.43
N LEU A 268 14.79 3.91 2.01
CA LEU A 268 13.86 4.98 1.69
C LEU A 268 12.69 4.99 2.66
N VAL A 269 11.97 6.11 2.76
CA VAL A 269 10.72 6.18 3.53
C VAL A 269 9.73 5.11 3.06
N THR A 270 9.76 4.72 1.78
CA THR A 270 8.95 3.62 1.24
C THR A 270 9.15 2.30 1.98
N HIS A 271 10.31 2.05 2.58
CA HIS A 271 10.60 0.79 3.27
C HIS A 271 10.75 0.97 4.77
N THR A 272 11.42 2.04 5.20
CA THR A 272 11.68 2.33 6.63
C THR A 272 10.42 2.63 7.46
N GLN A 273 9.27 2.83 6.81
CA GLN A 273 7.97 2.87 7.48
C GLN A 273 7.55 1.52 8.08
N VAL A 274 8.07 0.40 7.56
CA VAL A 274 7.69 -0.96 7.95
C VAL A 274 8.90 -1.83 8.31
N LEU A 275 10.06 -1.58 7.69
CA LEU A 275 11.33 -2.23 8.01
C LEU A 275 12.12 -1.39 9.00
N SER A 276 12.59 -1.99 10.10
CA SER A 276 13.46 -1.34 11.08
C SER A 276 14.92 -1.74 10.88
N ASP A 277 15.85 -0.80 11.08
CA ASP A 277 17.28 -1.11 11.19
C ASP A 277 17.49 -2.05 12.39
N GLY A 278 18.29 -3.11 12.23
CA GLY A 278 18.55 -4.17 13.21
C GLY A 278 19.14 -3.79 14.58
N ALA A 279 19.06 -2.53 15.00
CA ALA A 279 19.57 -2.04 16.28
C ALA A 279 18.44 -1.85 17.30
N HIS A 280 18.28 -2.88 18.13
CA HIS A 280 17.80 -2.85 19.52
C HIS A 280 16.29 -2.69 19.81
N SER A 281 15.81 -3.74 20.52
CA SER A 281 14.80 -3.74 21.59
C SER A 281 14.02 -2.44 21.84
N ALA A 282 12.83 -2.35 21.26
CA ALA A 282 11.70 -1.74 21.94
C ALA A 282 10.67 -2.86 22.21
N PRO A 283 10.12 -2.98 23.43
CA PRO A 283 9.08 -3.94 23.68
C PRO A 283 7.93 -3.65 22.72
N ALA A 284 7.40 -4.71 22.08
CA ALA A 284 6.15 -4.63 21.35
C ALA A 284 5.14 -3.91 22.24
N ARG A 285 4.85 -2.65 21.91
CA ARG A 285 3.91 -1.85 22.68
C ARG A 285 2.58 -2.55 22.49
N LYS A 286 2.10 -3.27 23.51
CA LYS A 286 0.75 -3.85 23.52
C LYS A 286 -0.20 -2.72 23.12
N ARG A 287 -0.76 -2.80 21.91
CA ARG A 287 -1.93 -1.99 21.55
C ARG A 287 -3.09 -2.61 22.32
N SER A 288 -3.36 -2.05 23.51
CA SER A 288 -4.59 -2.29 24.25
C SER A 288 -5.75 -1.76 23.43
N GLY A 289 -6.47 -2.65 22.76
CA GLY A 289 -7.60 -2.26 21.92
C GLY A 289 -8.29 -3.44 21.24
N ALA A 290 -8.58 -4.50 22.02
CA ALA A 290 -9.65 -5.49 21.84
C ALA A 290 -9.27 -6.77 22.59
N GLN A 291 -9.65 -6.89 23.86
CA GLN A 291 -9.74 -8.21 24.48
C GLN A 291 -11.04 -8.85 24.00
N GLY A 292 -10.89 -9.82 23.10
CA GLY A 292 -11.97 -10.66 22.60
C GLY A 292 -11.44 -11.52 21.46
N PRO A 293 -11.72 -12.83 21.39
CA PRO A 293 -11.29 -13.64 20.26
C PRO A 293 -11.87 -13.05 18.97
N PRO A 294 -11.07 -12.90 17.89
CA PRO A 294 -11.60 -12.46 16.61
C PRO A 294 -12.55 -13.53 16.09
N ARG A 295 -13.86 -13.31 16.24
CA ARG A 295 -14.84 -14.06 15.47
C ARG A 295 -14.71 -13.58 14.03
N ALA A 296 -14.14 -14.44 13.20
CA ALA A 296 -14.24 -14.32 11.75
C ALA A 296 -15.73 -14.30 11.38
N THR A 297 -16.27 -13.14 11.05
CA THR A 297 -17.51 -13.07 10.29
C THR A 297 -17.14 -13.28 8.84
N GLU A 298 -17.53 -14.44 8.29
CA GLU A 298 -17.50 -14.71 6.86
C GLU A 298 -18.15 -13.55 6.08
N PRO A 299 -17.72 -13.29 4.83
CA PRO A 299 -18.38 -12.31 3.98
C PRO A 299 -19.79 -12.82 3.63
N GLY A 300 -20.77 -12.42 4.43
CA GLY A 300 -22.17 -12.69 4.19
C GLY A 300 -22.60 -12.08 2.86
N PHE A 301 -22.88 -12.95 1.89
CA PHE A 301 -23.70 -12.65 0.73
C PHE A 301 -24.98 -11.96 1.21
N GLY A 302 -25.22 -10.74 0.74
CA GLY A 302 -26.40 -9.95 1.10
C GLY A 302 -27.68 -10.69 0.73
N ALA A 303 -28.37 -11.23 1.73
CA ALA A 303 -29.75 -11.65 1.62
C ALA A 303 -30.65 -10.42 1.38
N GLU A 304 -31.68 -10.61 0.56
CA GLU A 304 -32.69 -9.60 0.18
C GLU A 304 -33.31 -8.85 1.37
N PRO A 305 -33.74 -7.59 1.17
CA PRO A 305 -34.44 -6.85 2.21
C PRO A 305 -35.84 -7.45 2.43
N ARG A 306 -36.02 -8.15 3.55
CA ARG A 306 -37.36 -8.45 4.09
C ARG A 306 -38.08 -7.14 4.38
N ARG A 307 -39.24 -6.94 3.74
CA ARG A 307 -40.19 -5.86 4.04
C ARG A 307 -40.58 -5.91 5.52
N ARG A 308 -40.26 -4.85 6.28
CA ARG A 308 -40.71 -4.68 7.65
C ARG A 308 -42.10 -4.07 7.65
N THR A 309 -43.12 -4.88 7.93
CA THR A 309 -44.47 -4.43 8.25
C THR A 309 -44.48 -3.72 9.61
N LYS A 310 -45.19 -2.59 9.67
CA LYS A 310 -45.41 -1.79 10.87
C LYS A 310 -46.16 -2.62 11.92
N ARG A 311 -45.67 -2.67 13.15
CA ARG A 311 -46.51 -2.82 14.35
C ARG A 311 -46.14 -1.74 15.36
N SER A 312 -47.18 -0.97 15.69
CA SER A 312 -47.29 0.02 16.76
C SER A 312 -47.24 -0.65 18.12
N GLY A 313 -46.63 0.03 19.10
CA GLY A 313 -46.70 -0.35 20.51
C GLY A 313 -45.81 0.57 21.34
N ALA A 314 -46.45 1.52 22.02
CA ALA A 314 -45.84 2.49 22.93
C ALA A 314 -45.35 1.84 24.22
N GLN A 315 -44.28 2.38 24.83
CA GLN A 315 -44.23 2.89 26.22
C GLN A 315 -42.80 3.30 26.59
N GLY A 316 -42.70 4.38 27.37
CA GLY A 316 -41.51 5.19 27.65
C GLY A 316 -40.56 4.68 28.75
N PRO A 317 -39.60 5.53 29.17
CA PRO A 317 -38.33 5.13 29.80
C PRO A 317 -38.29 5.35 31.33
N PRO A 318 -37.17 4.96 31.98
CA PRO A 318 -36.57 5.84 32.99
C PRO A 318 -35.04 5.96 32.78
N ARG A 319 -34.49 7.18 32.63
CA ARG A 319 -34.05 8.15 33.66
C ARG A 319 -32.81 7.73 34.46
N ALA A 320 -31.77 8.55 34.27
CA ALA A 320 -30.50 8.59 34.98
C ALA A 320 -30.62 9.26 36.37
N THR A 321 -29.62 9.06 37.22
CA THR A 321 -29.30 9.88 38.41
C THR A 321 -27.78 9.83 38.71
N PRO A 322 -27.22 10.82 39.47
CA PRO A 322 -25.98 11.50 39.11
C PRO A 322 -24.90 11.60 40.22
N GLY A 323 -23.75 12.20 39.87
CA GLY A 323 -22.80 12.87 40.78
C GLY A 323 -21.71 11.97 41.38
N SER A 324 -20.49 12.38 41.66
CA SER A 324 -19.78 13.68 41.62
C SER A 324 -18.28 13.39 41.97
N PRO A 325 -17.45 14.38 42.38
CA PRO A 325 -16.35 14.97 41.62
C PRO A 325 -14.95 14.51 42.05
N ARG A 326 -13.90 14.78 41.25
CA ARG A 326 -12.56 15.03 41.80
C ARG A 326 -11.83 16.16 41.08
N ARG A 327 -11.45 17.14 41.89
CA ARG A 327 -10.48 18.20 41.65
C ARG A 327 -9.07 17.62 41.47
N GLY A 328 -8.23 18.37 40.75
CA GLY A 328 -6.90 18.70 41.26
C GLY A 328 -5.73 18.37 40.35
N LEU A 329 -4.83 19.36 40.27
CA LEU A 329 -3.42 19.32 39.87
C LEU A 329 -3.15 19.41 38.37
N SER A 330 -2.20 20.19 37.86
CA SER A 330 -1.31 21.23 38.38
C SER A 330 -0.50 21.67 37.18
N ALA A 331 -0.31 22.98 37.00
CA ALA A 331 0.60 23.54 36.02
C ALA A 331 2.07 23.27 36.42
N VAL A 332 2.85 22.72 35.50
CA VAL A 332 4.33 22.79 35.44
C VAL A 332 4.67 22.62 33.95
N GLY A 333 5.06 23.65 33.21
CA GLY A 333 6.43 24.15 33.16
C GLY A 333 6.86 24.13 31.68
N TRP A 334 6.68 25.25 30.99
CA TRP A 334 7.12 25.44 29.61
C TRP A 334 8.63 25.64 29.58
N CYS A 335 9.34 24.82 28.81
CA CYS A 335 10.72 25.06 28.44
C CYS A 335 10.83 24.82 26.93
N GLU A 336 10.96 25.91 26.17
CA GLU A 336 11.43 25.85 24.77
C GLU A 336 12.91 25.45 24.73
N PRO A 337 13.35 24.85 23.62
CA PRO A 337 14.28 25.61 22.80
C PRO A 337 14.08 25.47 21.28
N GLY A 338 14.12 26.61 20.60
CA GLY A 338 15.04 26.83 19.47
C GLY A 338 14.64 26.24 18.12
N PHE A 339 13.89 27.02 17.34
CA PHE A 339 13.71 26.81 15.90
C PHE A 339 15.04 26.91 15.14
N GLY A 340 15.59 25.77 14.72
CA GLY A 340 16.58 25.69 13.65
C GLY A 340 15.89 25.61 12.28
N ALA A 341 16.28 26.47 11.34
CA ALA A 341 15.72 26.56 10.00
C ALA A 341 15.77 25.21 9.24
N PRO A 342 14.74 24.87 8.42
CA PRO A 342 14.74 23.63 7.65
C PRO A 342 15.83 23.64 6.55
N PRO A 343 16.53 22.51 6.32
CA PRO A 343 17.55 22.45 5.29
C PRO A 343 16.93 22.55 3.89
N ARG A 344 17.58 23.32 3.02
CA ARG A 344 17.20 23.50 1.61
C ARG A 344 17.17 22.15 0.87
N PRO A 345 16.25 21.93 -0.10
CA PRO A 345 16.20 20.71 -0.88
C PRO A 345 17.46 20.57 -1.76
N ARG A 346 18.21 19.48 -1.56
CA ARG A 346 19.36 19.11 -2.38
C ARG A 346 18.92 18.68 -3.78
N THR A 347 19.72 19.03 -4.78
CA THR A 347 19.45 18.85 -6.21
C THR A 347 19.58 17.38 -6.66
N SER A 348 19.04 17.08 -7.84
CA SER A 348 18.82 15.73 -8.40
C SER A 348 20.08 14.90 -8.72
N ARG A 349 21.28 15.33 -8.35
CA ARG A 349 22.53 14.54 -8.52
C ARG A 349 22.84 13.60 -7.34
N ASP A 350 22.22 13.79 -6.18
CA ASP A 350 22.42 12.94 -4.98
C ASP A 350 21.57 11.63 -4.99
N ALA A 351 20.88 11.31 -6.09
CA ALA A 351 19.98 10.15 -6.16
C ALA A 351 20.70 8.82 -6.48
N GLN A 352 21.97 8.86 -6.90
CA GLN A 352 22.69 7.68 -7.40
C GLN A 352 23.46 6.89 -6.34
N ASP A 353 23.53 7.36 -5.08
CA ASP A 353 24.42 6.80 -4.04
C ASP A 353 23.68 6.33 -2.77
N ARG A 354 22.48 5.76 -2.89
CA ARG A 354 21.73 5.25 -1.72
C ARG A 354 22.01 3.77 -1.50
N PRO A 355 22.64 3.36 -0.37
CA PRO A 355 23.01 1.97 -0.15
C PRO A 355 21.76 1.08 -0.01
N LEU A 356 21.79 -0.07 -0.68
CA LEU A 356 20.89 -1.19 -0.38
C LEU A 356 21.22 -1.71 1.02
N GLN A 357 20.20 -1.99 1.82
CA GLN A 357 20.35 -2.54 3.16
C GLN A 357 19.71 -3.93 3.22
N LEU A 358 20.41 -4.85 3.89
CA LEU A 358 19.91 -6.18 4.22
C LEU A 358 19.14 -6.12 5.53
N TYR A 359 17.98 -6.77 5.53
CA TYR A 359 17.08 -6.95 6.67
C TYR A 359 16.83 -8.46 6.86
N ASP A 360 17.18 -9.02 8.02
CA ASP A 360 16.98 -10.41 8.41
C ASP A 360 15.59 -10.61 9.06
N VAL A 361 14.63 -11.21 8.34
CA VAL A 361 13.30 -11.46 8.90
C VAL A 361 13.30 -12.72 9.75
N ARG A 362 13.35 -12.59 11.08
CA ARG A 362 13.16 -13.73 11.99
C ARG A 362 11.71 -13.82 12.48
N ARG A 363 11.12 -15.02 12.35
CA ARG A 363 9.84 -15.34 13.01
C ARG A 363 10.07 -15.46 14.51
N SER A 364 9.44 -14.58 15.30
CA SER A 364 9.11 -14.87 16.69
C SER A 364 7.62 -15.24 16.76
N GLY A 365 7.22 -16.06 17.75
CA GLY A 365 5.90 -16.69 17.83
C GLY A 365 4.68 -15.77 17.69
N ASP A 366 4.84 -14.45 17.83
CA ASP A 366 3.75 -13.47 17.80
C ASP A 366 3.87 -12.40 16.68
N GLY A 367 4.79 -12.56 15.72
CA GLY A 367 4.92 -11.62 14.60
C GLY A 367 6.26 -11.72 13.87
N ALA A 368 6.27 -11.30 12.59
CA ALA A 368 7.49 -11.17 11.80
C ALA A 368 8.30 -9.98 12.34
N ILE A 369 9.46 -10.26 12.93
CA ILE A 369 10.41 -9.25 13.37
C ILE A 369 11.43 -9.10 12.23
N VAL A 370 11.58 -7.88 11.74
CA VAL A 370 12.64 -7.49 10.81
C VAL A 370 13.87 -7.14 11.64
N ARG A 371 14.94 -7.91 11.50
CA ARG A 371 16.28 -7.63 12.05
C ARG A 371 17.17 -6.99 11.01
#